data_AF-A0A382P7P2-F1
#
_entry.id   AF-A0A382P7P2-F1
#
_cell.length_a   1.000
_cell.length_b   1.000
_cell.length_c   1.000
_cell.angle_alpha   90.00
_cell.angle_beta   90.00
_cell.angle_gamma   90.00
#
_symmetry.space_group_name_H-M   'P 1'
#
loop_
_entity.id
_entity.type
_entity.pdbx_description
1 polymer ?
#
loop_
_entity_poly.entity_id
_entity_poly.type
_entity_poly.pdbx_seq_one_letter_code
_entity_poly.pdbx_strand_id
1 'polypeptide(L)'
;MADSMTILVGTSGQGVLRSADGGDTWRRIAIDQGLHSDAVVRCMAVHPDKPNLIYAGSDKGVYTSTDAGANWALLDNPLNDYTVWALVIDDEDPNLIYAGTGTPTPTVFFRSQDGGSSWQKTSMEAAAECPAV
;
A
#
# COMPACT_ATOMS: atom_id res chain seq x y z
N MET A 1 -1.85 31.47 1.26
CA MET A 1 -1.78 30.27 2.13
C MET A 1 -1.08 29.23 1.30
N ALA A 2 0.16 28.87 1.63
CA ALA A 2 0.85 27.79 0.91
C ALA A 2 0.03 26.52 1.10
N ASP A 3 -0.30 25.86 0.00
CA ASP A 3 -1.03 24.60 0.03
C ASP A 3 -0.16 23.59 0.77
N SER A 4 -0.63 23.09 1.92
CA SER A 4 0.17 22.21 2.77
C SER A 4 0.26 20.83 2.11
N MET A 5 1.32 20.62 1.33
CA MET A 5 1.58 19.36 0.66
C MET A 5 2.14 18.33 1.65
N THR A 6 1.47 17.18 1.76
CA THR A 6 2.01 16.02 2.48
C THR A 6 2.76 15.11 1.51
N ILE A 7 3.95 14.67 1.89
CA ILE A 7 4.76 13.72 1.10
C ILE A 7 5.05 12.51 1.97
N LEU A 8 4.90 11.31 1.39
CA LEU A 8 5.26 10.05 2.01
C LEU A 8 6.32 9.34 1.16
N VAL A 9 7.29 8.75 1.84
CA VAL A 9 8.34 7.93 1.22
C VAL A 9 8.36 6.58 1.93
N GLY A 10 8.06 5.52 1.18
CA GLY A 10 8.27 4.15 1.62
C GLY A 10 9.74 3.78 1.53
N THR A 11 10.24 3.05 2.53
CA THR A 11 11.64 2.65 2.62
C THR A 11 11.76 1.16 2.89
N SER A 12 12.93 0.60 2.53
CA SER A 12 13.28 -0.76 2.93
C SER A 12 13.94 -0.76 4.31
N GLY A 13 13.23 -1.28 5.32
CA GLY A 13 13.75 -1.48 6.67
C GLY A 13 13.67 -0.27 7.59
N GLN A 14 13.03 0.84 7.16
CA GLN A 14 12.73 2.00 8.01
C GLN A 14 11.25 2.42 7.97
N GLY A 15 10.36 1.63 7.36
CA GLY A 15 8.94 1.95 7.24
C GLY A 15 8.68 3.16 6.33
N VAL A 16 7.92 4.13 6.83
CA VAL A 16 7.52 5.35 6.11
C VAL A 16 8.16 6.59 6.71
N LEU A 17 8.67 7.46 5.84
CA LEU A 17 9.02 8.84 6.15
C LEU A 17 7.90 9.76 5.68
N ARG A 18 7.52 10.74 6.49
CA ARG A 18 6.46 11.71 6.21
C ARG A 18 6.98 13.13 6.35
N SER A 19 6.64 13.97 5.38
CA SER A 19 6.72 15.42 5.47
C SER A 19 5.32 16.01 5.38
N ALA A 20 5.03 17.02 6.19
CA ALA A 20 3.75 17.75 6.22
C ALA A 20 3.88 19.19 5.68
N ASP A 21 5.08 19.55 5.23
CA ASP A 21 5.51 20.90 4.87
C ASP A 21 6.20 20.90 3.50
N GLY A 22 5.70 20.09 2.56
CA GLY A 22 6.21 20.08 1.18
C GLY A 22 7.64 19.57 1.01
N GLY A 23 8.18 18.87 2.01
CA GLY A 23 9.53 18.28 1.98
C GLY A 23 10.57 19.03 2.81
N ASP A 24 10.20 20.11 3.51
CA ASP A 24 11.13 20.89 4.33
C ASP A 24 11.61 20.12 5.57
N THR A 25 10.70 19.42 6.25
CA THR A 25 11.02 18.55 7.39
C THR A 25 10.43 17.15 7.22
N TRP A 26 11.19 16.16 7.71
CA TRP A 26 10.84 14.75 7.59
C TRP A 26 10.84 14.08 8.95
N ARG A 27 9.85 13.22 9.17
CA ARG A 27 9.72 12.39 10.36
C ARG A 27 9.46 10.96 9.94
N ARG A 28 10.13 10.02 10.61
CA ARG A 28 9.81 8.61 10.48
C ARG A 28 8.57 8.29 11.29
N ILE A 29 7.68 7.48 10.73
CA ILE A 29 6.53 6.94 11.46
C ILE A 29 7.02 5.94 12.51
N ALA A 30 6.64 6.18 13.76
CA ALA A 30 7.04 5.36 14.90
C ALA A 30 6.12 4.13 15.10
N ILE A 31 6.56 3.20 15.95
CA ILE A 31 5.83 1.94 16.22
C ILE A 31 4.47 2.22 16.89
N ASP A 32 4.40 3.21 17.77
CA ASP A 32 3.17 3.66 18.42
C ASP A 32 2.19 4.35 17.47
N GLN A 33 2.65 4.76 16.28
CA GLN A 33 1.83 5.21 15.15
C GLN A 33 1.39 4.03 14.24
N GLY A 34 1.59 2.79 14.70
CA GLY A 34 1.04 1.57 14.13
C GLY A 34 1.77 0.98 12.92
N LEU A 35 2.90 1.58 12.51
CA LEU A 35 3.79 1.02 11.49
C LEU A 35 5.00 0.35 12.15
N HIS A 36 5.27 -0.90 11.81
CA HIS A 36 6.45 -1.59 12.34
C HIS A 36 7.73 -0.90 11.88
N SER A 37 8.69 -0.73 12.78
CA SER A 37 9.94 -0.02 12.49
C SER A 37 10.76 -0.73 11.41
N ASP A 38 10.71 -2.06 11.34
CA ASP A 38 11.43 -2.88 10.36
C ASP A 38 10.67 -3.11 9.05
N ALA A 39 9.46 -2.56 8.89
CA ALA A 39 8.65 -2.77 7.69
C ALA A 39 9.39 -2.32 6.43
N VAL A 40 9.32 -3.17 5.40
CA VAL A 40 9.81 -2.88 4.05
C VAL A 40 8.60 -2.46 3.23
N VAL A 41 8.43 -1.15 3.04
CA VAL A 41 7.33 -0.60 2.25
C VAL A 41 7.74 -0.51 0.79
N ARG A 42 7.01 -1.19 -0.10
CA ARG A 42 7.36 -1.37 -1.51
C ARG A 42 6.52 -0.55 -2.46
N CYS A 43 5.26 -0.33 -2.11
CA CYS A 43 4.33 0.47 -2.91
C CYS A 43 3.36 1.24 -2.01
N MET A 44 2.79 2.31 -2.56
CA MET A 44 1.69 3.04 -1.94
C MET A 44 0.66 3.39 -3.00
N ALA A 45 -0.60 3.40 -2.61
CA ALA A 45 -1.72 3.90 -3.42
C ALA A 45 -2.57 4.84 -2.57
N VAL A 46 -2.92 6.00 -3.12
CA VAL A 46 -3.77 6.99 -2.46
C VAL A 46 -5.16 6.88 -3.07
N HIS A 47 -6.20 6.87 -2.23
CA HIS A 47 -7.57 6.84 -2.73
C HIS A 47 -7.86 8.13 -3.52
N PRO A 48 -8.44 8.05 -4.73
CA PRO A 48 -8.61 9.20 -5.64
C PRO A 48 -9.44 10.33 -5.04
N ASP A 49 -10.57 10.02 -4.41
CA ASP A 49 -11.45 11.04 -3.79
C ASP A 49 -11.15 11.34 -2.32
N LYS A 50 -10.28 10.56 -1.67
CA LYS A 50 -10.01 10.61 -0.23
C LYS A 50 -8.50 10.63 -0.01
N PRO A 51 -7.81 11.76 -0.23
CA PRO A 51 -6.35 11.82 -0.19
C PRO A 51 -5.72 11.45 1.16
N ASN A 52 -6.51 11.45 2.25
CA ASN A 52 -6.05 10.99 3.56
C ASN A 52 -6.07 9.45 3.70
N LEU A 53 -6.79 8.74 2.83
CA LEU A 53 -6.88 7.29 2.79
C LEU A 53 -5.81 6.72 1.87
N ILE A 54 -4.85 6.00 2.46
CA ILE A 54 -3.65 5.53 1.79
C ILE A 54 -3.44 4.07 2.13
N TYR A 55 -3.05 3.27 1.15
CA TYR A 55 -2.66 1.88 1.32
C TYR A 55 -1.17 1.76 1.04
N ALA A 56 -0.46 1.00 1.87
CA ALA A 56 0.96 0.71 1.69
C ALA A 56 1.18 -0.80 1.65
N GLY A 57 1.73 -1.28 0.54
CA GLY A 57 2.13 -2.67 0.39
C GLY A 57 3.51 -2.89 0.99
N SER A 58 3.65 -3.93 1.81
CA SER A 58 4.88 -4.23 2.54
C SER A 58 5.23 -5.72 2.52
N ASP A 59 6.34 -6.07 3.16
CA ASP A 59 6.73 -7.44 3.47
C ASP A 59 5.82 -8.14 4.49
N LYS A 60 4.95 -7.40 5.19
CA LYS A 60 4.01 -7.92 6.19
C LYS A 60 2.54 -7.87 5.73
N GLY A 61 2.28 -7.58 4.46
CA GLY A 61 0.93 -7.38 3.92
C GLY A 61 0.63 -5.91 3.63
N VAL A 62 -0.64 -5.51 3.78
CA VAL A 62 -1.12 -4.15 3.45
C VAL A 62 -1.41 -3.36 4.72
N TYR A 63 -0.74 -2.23 4.87
CA TYR A 63 -1.08 -1.22 5.85
C TYR A 63 -2.05 -0.19 5.25
N THR A 64 -2.90 0.39 6.09
CA THR A 64 -3.75 1.54 5.73
C THR A 64 -3.54 2.72 6.66
N SER A 65 -3.71 3.93 6.15
CA SER A 65 -3.80 5.17 6.92
C SER A 65 -5.06 5.92 6.49
N THR A 66 -5.75 6.56 7.42
CA THR A 66 -6.94 7.40 7.17
C THR A 66 -6.70 8.88 7.48
N ASP A 67 -5.46 9.25 7.79
CA ASP A 67 -5.06 10.58 8.25
C ASP A 67 -3.79 11.10 7.54
N ALA A 68 -3.71 10.82 6.23
CA ALA A 68 -2.60 11.23 5.37
C ALA A 68 -1.22 10.73 5.84
N GLY A 69 -1.19 9.48 6.31
CA GLY A 69 0.02 8.77 6.71
C GLY A 69 0.56 9.15 8.08
N ALA A 70 -0.21 9.86 8.91
CA ALA A 70 0.20 10.21 10.27
C ALA A 70 0.12 8.99 11.21
N ASN A 71 -0.89 8.13 11.04
CA ASN A 71 -1.02 6.85 11.71
C ASN A 71 -1.36 5.75 10.70
N TRP A 72 -0.94 4.53 11.00
CA TRP A 72 -1.12 3.36 10.16
C TRP A 72 -1.70 2.20 10.94
N ALA A 73 -2.37 1.29 10.25
CA ALA A 73 -2.82 0.02 10.79
C ALA A 73 -2.55 -1.09 9.77
N LEU A 74 -2.01 -2.22 10.24
CA LEU A 74 -1.94 -3.42 9.41
C LEU A 74 -3.36 -3.97 9.25
N LEU A 75 -3.79 -4.20 8.00
CA LEU A 75 -5.07 -4.82 7.74
C LEU A 75 -5.00 -6.31 8.07
N ASP A 76 -5.94 -6.83 8.85
CA ASP A 76 -6.02 -8.25 9.16
C ASP A 76 -6.69 -9.01 8.00
N ASN A 77 -5.89 -9.50 7.05
CA ASN A 77 -6.40 -10.14 5.85
C ASN A 77 -5.40 -11.17 5.27
N PRO A 78 -5.79 -11.94 4.24
CA PRO A 78 -4.94 -12.98 3.67
C PRO A 78 -3.62 -12.52 3.03
N LEU A 79 -3.42 -11.21 2.78
CA LEU A 79 -2.15 -10.66 2.28
C LEU A 79 -1.06 -10.61 3.35
N ASN A 80 -1.38 -10.82 4.63
CA ASN A 80 -0.40 -10.80 5.72
C ASN A 80 0.65 -11.91 5.63
N ASP A 81 0.34 -12.98 4.89
CA ASP A 81 1.29 -14.07 4.57
C ASP A 81 2.14 -13.77 3.32
N TYR A 82 1.98 -12.59 2.71
CA TYR A 82 2.57 -12.24 1.43
C TYR A 82 3.33 -10.92 1.46
N THR A 83 4.40 -10.85 0.65
CA THR A 83 5.07 -9.59 0.34
C THR A 83 4.34 -8.92 -0.82
N VAL A 84 3.75 -7.75 -0.54
CA VAL A 84 2.98 -6.95 -1.50
C VAL A 84 3.89 -6.00 -2.25
N TRP A 85 3.99 -6.18 -3.56
CA TRP A 85 4.87 -5.40 -4.43
C TRP A 85 4.15 -4.30 -5.19
N ALA A 86 2.87 -4.50 -5.51
CA ALA A 86 2.06 -3.53 -6.22
C ALA A 86 0.66 -3.47 -5.63
N LEU A 87 0.11 -2.26 -5.58
CA LEU A 87 -1.27 -1.95 -5.24
C LEU A 87 -1.77 -0.91 -6.23
N VAL A 88 -2.95 -1.13 -6.79
CA VAL A 88 -3.64 -0.16 -7.65
C VAL A 88 -5.11 -0.09 -7.24
N ILE A 89 -5.64 1.13 -7.25
CA ILE A 89 -7.04 1.45 -6.97
C ILE A 89 -7.65 1.89 -8.30
N ASP A 90 -8.84 1.41 -8.60
CA ASP A 90 -9.58 1.89 -9.77
C ASP A 90 -10.08 3.32 -9.50
N ASP A 91 -9.82 4.24 -10.44
CA ASP A 91 -10.17 5.66 -10.27
C ASP A 91 -11.68 5.92 -10.41
N GLU A 92 -12.41 5.06 -11.14
CA GLU A 92 -13.86 5.17 -11.35
C GLU A 92 -14.67 4.42 -10.27
N ASP A 93 -14.16 3.28 -9.80
CA ASP A 93 -14.69 2.53 -8.65
C ASP A 93 -13.61 2.27 -7.59
N PRO A 94 -13.40 3.20 -6.64
CA PRO A 94 -12.36 3.05 -5.61
C PRO A 94 -12.57 1.89 -4.64
N ASN A 95 -13.70 1.16 -4.69
CA ASN A 95 -13.86 -0.08 -3.94
C ASN A 95 -13.08 -1.23 -4.57
N LEU A 96 -12.79 -1.14 -5.88
CA LEU A 96 -12.02 -2.12 -6.62
C LEU A 96 -10.52 -1.83 -6.46
N ILE A 97 -9.84 -2.73 -5.76
CA ILE A 97 -8.39 -2.64 -5.53
C ILE A 97 -7.74 -3.96 -5.91
N TYR A 98 -6.60 -3.89 -6.59
CA TYR A 98 -5.77 -5.06 -6.90
C TYR A 98 -4.44 -5.00 -6.17
N ALA A 99 -3.98 -6.16 -5.71
CA ALA A 99 -2.66 -6.33 -5.12
C ALA A 99 -1.89 -7.44 -5.82
N GLY A 100 -0.63 -7.18 -6.14
CA GLY A 100 0.31 -8.17 -6.67
C GLY A 100 1.36 -8.52 -5.63
N THR A 101 1.54 -9.82 -5.38
CA THR A 101 2.57 -10.33 -4.47
C THR A 101 3.78 -10.86 -5.23
N GLY A 102 4.90 -11.05 -4.53
CA GLY A 102 6.14 -11.52 -5.14
C GLY A 102 7.20 -11.87 -4.12
N THR A 103 8.42 -12.10 -4.59
CA THR A 103 9.57 -12.58 -3.79
C THR A 103 9.74 -11.79 -2.48
N PRO A 104 10.01 -12.46 -1.34
CA PRO A 104 10.28 -13.89 -1.16
C PRO A 104 9.04 -14.80 -1.13
N THR A 105 7.84 -14.23 -1.23
CA THR A 105 6.58 -15.02 -1.24
C THR A 105 6.17 -15.39 -2.67
N PRO A 106 5.29 -16.38 -2.86
CA PRO A 106 4.78 -16.72 -4.19
C PRO A 106 4.05 -15.54 -4.84
N THR A 107 4.10 -15.48 -6.18
CA THR A 107 3.29 -14.55 -6.96
C THR A 107 1.83 -14.97 -6.94
N VAL A 108 0.99 -14.11 -6.38
CA VAL A 108 -0.46 -14.26 -6.27
C VAL A 108 -1.10 -12.89 -6.55
N PHE A 109 -2.18 -12.89 -7.32
CA PHE A 109 -2.98 -11.70 -7.56
C PHE A 109 -4.19 -11.71 -6.62
N PHE A 110 -4.35 -10.63 -5.87
CA PHE A 110 -5.50 -10.43 -5.01
C PHE A 110 -6.37 -9.29 -5.54
N ARG A 111 -7.66 -9.39 -5.27
CA ARG A 111 -8.65 -8.36 -5.57
C ARG A 111 -9.52 -8.10 -4.34
N SER A 112 -9.77 -6.83 -4.07
CA SER A 112 -10.83 -6.34 -3.17
C SER A 112 -11.92 -5.66 -3.99
N GLN A 113 -13.16 -5.73 -3.53
CA GLN A 113 -14.33 -5.04 -4.09
C GLN A 113 -15.06 -4.21 -3.02
N ASP A 114 -14.40 -3.97 -1.88
CA ASP A 114 -14.95 -3.29 -0.70
C ASP A 114 -13.95 -2.30 -0.09
N GLY A 115 -13.13 -1.68 -0.93
CA GLY A 115 -12.18 -0.66 -0.52
C GLY A 115 -11.04 -1.22 0.34
N GLY A 116 -10.63 -2.45 0.07
CA GLY A 116 -9.53 -3.11 0.77
C GLY A 116 -9.91 -3.73 2.12
N SER A 117 -11.19 -3.74 2.48
CA SER A 117 -11.67 -4.35 3.73
C SER A 117 -11.53 -5.88 3.70
N SER A 118 -11.77 -6.49 2.55
CA SER A 118 -11.55 -7.92 2.31
C SER A 118 -10.88 -8.17 0.97
N TRP A 119 -10.16 -9.30 0.88
CA TRP A 119 -9.33 -9.65 -0.27
C TRP A 119 -9.52 -11.10 -0.68
N GLN A 120 -9.62 -11.33 -1.98
CA GLN A 120 -9.78 -12.65 -2.57
C GLN A 120 -8.62 -12.92 -3.51
N LYS A 121 -8.06 -14.13 -3.41
CA LYS A 121 -7.12 -14.64 -4.43
C LYS A 121 -7.86 -14.76 -5.74
N THR A 122 -7.28 -14.24 -6.81
CA THR A 122 -7.83 -14.37 -8.15
C THR A 122 -7.12 -15.51 -8.87
N SER A 123 -7.87 -16.26 -9.66
CA SER A 123 -7.36 -17.33 -10.52
C SER A 123 -6.79 -16.80 -11.83
N MET A 124 -6.36 -15.53 -11.88
CA MET A 124 -5.87 -14.93 -13.11
C MET A 124 -4.63 -15.73 -13.53
N GLU A 125 -4.81 -16.58 -14.55
CA GLU A 125 -3.70 -17.15 -15.30
C GLU A 125 -2.87 -15.94 -15.72
N ALA A 126 -1.63 -15.86 -15.23
CA ALA A 126 -0.68 -14.88 -15.72
C ALA A 126 -0.81 -14.91 -17.25
N ALA A 127 -1.20 -13.78 -17.86
CA ALA A 127 -1.57 -13.73 -19.27
C ALA A 127 -0.59 -14.61 -20.05
N ALA A 128 -1.13 -15.66 -20.71
CA ALA A 128 -0.31 -16.63 -21.42
C ALA A 128 0.72 -15.85 -22.24
N GLU A 129 2.00 -16.24 -22.16
CA GLU A 129 3.08 -15.53 -22.85
C GLU A 129 2.63 -15.18 -24.26
N CYS A 130 2.70 -13.90 -24.62
CA CYS A 130 2.37 -13.47 -25.97
C CYS A 130 3.26 -14.29 -26.91
N PRO A 131 2.71 -15.11 -27.84
CA PRO A 131 3.53 -15.92 -28.72
C PRO A 131 4.52 -15.00 -29.42
N ALA A 132 5.80 -15.31 -29.29
CA ALA A 132 6.85 -14.57 -29.96
C ALA A 132 6.48 -14.44 -31.45
N VAL A 133 6.31 -13.20 -31.90
CA VAL A 133 6.15 -12.85 -33.32
C VAL A 133 7.37 -13.31 -34.11
#